data_AF-A0A8I0L4H3-F1
#
_entry.id   AF-A0A8I0L4H3-F1
#
_cell.length_a   1.000
_cell.length_b   1.000
_cell.length_c   1.000
_cell.angle_alpha   90.00
_cell.angle_beta   90.00
_cell.angle_gamma   90.00
#
_symmetry.space_group_name_H-M   'P 1'
#
loop_
_entity.id
_entity.type
_entity.pdbx_description
1 polymer ?
#
loop_
_entity_poly.entity_id
_entity_poly.type
_entity_poly.pdbx_seq_one_letter_code
_entity_poly.pdbx_strand_id
1 'polypeptide(L)'
;MQIDLRAIPTAGWDATGVPEFPCCPDPQLGSLAKAGRDAADIDALIAFLQDSFTSTLYAFGHILRAHLPPRDLRLQAAAIGTLHQGGTDAIVHHGNLIVDGDLQPPSLLLVTGNLTVNGVLRDTGNVAVLGDLHCRHVGSEAWFIVGGDCVAEGFVYGACNDTVFEVLGTLRARAVVTDDHAMYAEDGMIVTHAPTLPGVNWEVQVFDLWDPVHRQELLAAVGTDIHAVVPVKAFEDEDLG
;
A
#
# COMPACT_ATOMS: atom_id res chain seq x y z
N MET A 1 -8.06 12.54 -13.28
CA MET A 1 -8.31 11.93 -14.61
C MET A 1 -9.39 10.88 -14.41
N GLN A 2 -10.45 10.87 -15.22
CA GLN A 2 -11.52 9.88 -15.06
C GLN A 2 -11.23 8.64 -15.92
N ILE A 3 -11.44 7.45 -15.36
CA ILE A 3 -11.40 6.20 -16.11
C ILE A 3 -12.70 6.05 -16.89
N ASP A 4 -12.62 5.95 -18.22
CA ASP A 4 -13.78 5.64 -19.07
C ASP A 4 -13.86 4.12 -19.26
N LEU A 5 -14.77 3.48 -18.53
CA LEU A 5 -14.98 2.03 -18.61
C LEU A 5 -15.36 1.56 -20.03
N ARG A 6 -15.95 2.42 -20.86
CA ARG A 6 -16.34 2.07 -22.25
C ARG A 6 -15.14 1.92 -23.17
N ALA A 7 -13.97 2.43 -22.78
CA ALA A 7 -12.73 2.21 -23.50
C ALA A 7 -12.17 0.78 -23.28
N ILE A 8 -12.69 0.04 -22.30
CA ILE A 8 -12.34 -1.37 -22.07
C ILE A 8 -13.39 -2.23 -22.78
N PRO A 9 -13.01 -3.06 -23.76
CA PRO A 9 -13.97 -3.94 -24.43
C PRO A 9 -14.51 -4.99 -23.45
N THR A 10 -15.72 -5.50 -23.68
CA THR A 10 -16.34 -6.54 -22.83
C THR A 10 -15.44 -7.77 -22.61
N ALA A 11 -14.66 -8.15 -23.62
CA ALA A 11 -13.69 -9.24 -23.55
C ALA A 11 -12.34 -8.86 -22.90
N GLY A 12 -12.10 -7.56 -22.65
CA GLY A 12 -10.90 -7.02 -22.01
C GLY A 12 -10.92 -7.06 -20.49
N TRP A 13 -12.00 -7.57 -19.89
CA TRP A 13 -12.13 -7.70 -18.44
C TRP A 13 -11.48 -8.96 -17.86
N ASP A 14 -10.52 -9.52 -18.58
CA ASP A 14 -9.70 -10.64 -18.14
C ASP A 14 -8.32 -10.12 -17.71
N ALA A 15 -8.05 -10.10 -16.40
CA ALA A 15 -6.80 -9.60 -15.86
C ALA A 15 -5.69 -10.65 -16.05
N THR A 16 -5.02 -10.59 -17.19
CA THR A 16 -3.88 -11.47 -17.50
C THR A 16 -2.58 -10.94 -16.90
N GLY A 17 -1.69 -11.87 -16.49
CA GLY A 17 -0.36 -11.54 -15.98
C GLY A 17 -0.34 -10.93 -14.57
N VAL A 18 -1.42 -11.06 -13.81
CA VAL A 18 -1.42 -10.76 -12.37
C VAL A 18 -0.51 -11.78 -11.67
N PRO A 19 0.44 -11.36 -10.82
CA PRO A 19 1.31 -12.26 -10.09
C PRO A 19 0.54 -13.04 -9.01
N GLU A 20 1.18 -14.04 -8.42
CA GLU A 20 0.72 -14.65 -7.17
C GLU A 20 1.01 -13.69 -6.01
N PHE A 21 0.16 -13.74 -4.97
CA PHE A 21 0.32 -12.95 -3.74
C PHE A 21 0.53 -13.93 -2.57
N PRO A 22 1.74 -14.03 -2.02
CA PRO A 22 2.04 -14.92 -0.90
C PRO A 22 1.17 -14.72 0.34
N CYS A 23 0.74 -13.49 0.61
CA CYS A 23 0.01 -13.11 1.82
C CYS A 23 -1.43 -12.65 1.54
N CYS A 24 -1.65 -11.78 0.55
CA CYS A 24 -3.00 -11.33 0.20
C CYS A 24 -3.82 -12.48 -0.43
N PRO A 25 -5.11 -12.65 -0.04
CA PRO A 25 -5.96 -13.64 -0.69
C PRO A 25 -6.02 -13.46 -2.21
N ASP A 26 -6.21 -14.56 -2.94
CA ASP A 26 -6.25 -14.55 -4.41
C ASP A 26 -7.24 -13.50 -4.96
N PRO A 27 -6.89 -12.84 -6.08
CA PRO A 27 -7.77 -11.88 -6.71
C PRO A 27 -9.06 -12.55 -7.18
N GLN A 28 -10.20 -11.88 -6.97
CA GLN A 28 -11.52 -12.37 -7.34
C GLN A 28 -11.80 -12.16 -8.83
N LEU A 29 -10.98 -12.74 -9.71
CA LEU A 29 -10.94 -12.45 -11.16
C LEU A 29 -12.29 -12.62 -11.84
N GLY A 30 -13.03 -13.70 -11.56
CA GLY A 30 -14.35 -13.93 -12.13
C GLY A 30 -15.38 -12.87 -11.72
N SER A 31 -15.34 -12.44 -10.46
CA SER A 31 -16.20 -11.39 -9.92
C SER A 31 -15.83 -10.02 -10.47
N LEU A 32 -14.53 -9.70 -10.55
CA LEU A 32 -14.02 -8.47 -11.18
C LEU A 32 -14.46 -8.38 -12.64
N ALA A 33 -14.31 -9.47 -13.39
CA ALA A 33 -14.67 -9.52 -14.79
C ALA A 33 -16.18 -9.29 -14.99
N LYS A 34 -17.01 -9.88 -14.11
CA LYS A 34 -18.45 -9.65 -14.11
C LYS A 34 -18.79 -8.21 -13.73
N ALA A 35 -18.23 -7.71 -12.63
CA ALA A 35 -18.46 -6.36 -12.14
C ALA A 35 -18.11 -5.31 -13.20
N GLY A 36 -16.97 -5.43 -13.86
CA GLY A 36 -16.57 -4.49 -14.91
C GLY A 36 -17.45 -4.50 -16.16
N ARG A 37 -17.99 -5.68 -16.55
CA ARG A 37 -18.93 -5.78 -17.68
C ARG A 37 -20.32 -5.24 -17.35
N ASP A 38 -20.76 -5.46 -16.11
CA ASP A 38 -22.11 -5.15 -15.67
C ASP A 38 -22.22 -3.74 -15.05
N ALA A 39 -21.10 -3.11 -14.69
CA ALA A 39 -21.05 -1.79 -14.09
C ALA A 39 -21.69 -0.73 -15.00
N ALA A 40 -22.67 -0.01 -14.46
CA ALA A 40 -23.30 1.11 -15.16
C ALA A 40 -22.35 2.30 -15.31
N ASP A 41 -21.46 2.50 -14.34
CA ASP A 41 -20.50 3.59 -14.25
C ASP A 41 -19.30 3.21 -13.36
N ILE A 42 -18.35 4.13 -13.23
CA ILE A 42 -17.15 3.94 -12.41
C ILE A 42 -17.47 3.84 -10.92
N ASP A 43 -18.51 4.51 -10.42
CA ASP A 43 -18.89 4.48 -9.00
C ASP A 43 -19.31 3.08 -8.58
N ALA A 44 -20.11 2.39 -9.41
CA ALA A 44 -20.51 1.01 -9.18
C ALA A 44 -19.30 0.05 -9.14
N LEU A 45 -18.31 0.25 -10.02
CA LEU A 45 -17.09 -0.56 -10.01
C LEU A 45 -16.21 -0.28 -8.79
N ILE A 46 -16.05 0.99 -8.41
CA ILE A 46 -15.28 1.38 -7.22
C ILE A 46 -15.90 0.79 -5.96
N ALA A 47 -17.23 0.82 -5.82
CA ALA A 47 -17.92 0.20 -4.68
C ALA A 47 -17.58 -1.30 -4.57
N PHE A 48 -17.61 -2.03 -5.70
CA PHE A 48 -17.17 -3.43 -5.73
C PHE A 48 -15.70 -3.60 -5.29
N LEU A 49 -14.80 -2.74 -5.78
CA LEU A 49 -13.38 -2.82 -5.47
C LEU A 49 -13.07 -2.48 -4.00
N GLN A 50 -13.82 -1.57 -3.39
CA GLN A 50 -13.68 -1.21 -1.97
C GLN A 50 -14.02 -2.38 -1.05
N ASP A 51 -15.00 -3.21 -1.42
CA ASP A 51 -15.41 -4.40 -0.66
C ASP A 51 -14.61 -5.66 -1.03
N SER A 52 -13.64 -5.54 -1.95
CA SER A 52 -12.82 -6.65 -2.43
C SER A 52 -11.42 -6.67 -1.79
N PHE A 53 -10.71 -7.78 -1.96
CA PHE A 53 -9.29 -7.86 -1.58
C PHE A 53 -8.42 -6.90 -2.41
N THR A 54 -7.31 -6.43 -1.83
CA THR A 54 -6.35 -5.55 -2.52
C THR A 54 -5.73 -6.22 -3.75
N SER A 55 -5.60 -7.54 -3.78
CA SER A 55 -5.23 -8.31 -4.97
C SER A 55 -6.22 -8.13 -6.13
N THR A 56 -7.54 -8.02 -5.85
CA THR A 56 -8.56 -7.69 -6.85
C THR A 56 -8.39 -6.26 -7.37
N LEU A 57 -8.05 -5.30 -6.50
CA LEU A 57 -7.72 -3.93 -6.90
C LEU A 57 -6.46 -3.91 -7.79
N TYR A 58 -5.45 -4.69 -7.44
CA TYR A 58 -4.22 -4.85 -8.22
C TYR A 58 -4.53 -5.44 -9.61
N ALA A 59 -5.39 -6.47 -9.68
CA ALA A 59 -5.85 -7.06 -10.93
C ALA A 59 -6.62 -6.07 -11.82
N PHE A 60 -7.42 -5.17 -11.24
CA PHE A 60 -8.04 -4.08 -11.99
C PHE A 60 -6.97 -3.16 -12.61
N GLY A 61 -5.88 -2.88 -11.91
CA GLY A 61 -4.74 -2.15 -12.47
C GLY A 61 -4.11 -2.81 -13.71
N HIS A 62 -4.08 -4.14 -13.77
CA HIS A 62 -3.63 -4.88 -14.96
C HIS A 62 -4.57 -4.70 -16.15
N ILE A 63 -5.88 -4.67 -15.92
CA ILE A 63 -6.88 -4.39 -16.97
C ILE A 63 -6.66 -2.97 -17.52
N LEU A 64 -6.42 -1.98 -16.65
CA LEU A 64 -6.11 -0.62 -17.10
C LEU A 64 -4.85 -0.57 -17.97
N ARG A 65 -3.76 -1.25 -17.55
CA ARG A 65 -2.51 -1.37 -18.32
C ARG A 65 -2.71 -1.98 -19.71
N ALA A 66 -3.62 -2.94 -19.85
CA ALA A 66 -3.85 -3.63 -21.11
C ALA A 66 -4.67 -2.81 -22.11
N HIS A 67 -5.51 -1.88 -21.63
CA HIS A 67 -6.56 -1.29 -22.46
C HIS A 67 -6.53 0.23 -22.56
N LEU A 68 -5.87 0.93 -21.63
CA LEU A 68 -5.81 2.38 -21.61
C LEU A 68 -4.36 2.86 -21.83
N PRO A 69 -4.17 4.06 -22.40
CA PRO A 69 -2.85 4.66 -22.47
C PRO A 69 -2.44 5.22 -21.08
N PRO A 70 -1.23 4.94 -20.58
CA PRO A 70 -0.77 5.48 -19.32
C PRO A 70 -0.51 6.98 -19.44
N ARG A 71 -0.66 7.68 -18.32
CA ARG A 71 -0.29 9.08 -18.20
C ARG A 71 0.49 9.31 -16.93
N ASP A 72 1.75 9.70 -17.10
CA ASP A 72 2.57 10.08 -15.96
C ASP A 72 2.13 11.46 -15.43
N LEU A 73 2.12 11.59 -14.10
CA LEU A 73 1.66 12.79 -13.44
C LEU A 73 2.53 13.13 -12.25
N ARG A 74 2.75 14.44 -12.06
CA ARG A 74 3.29 15.00 -10.83
C ARG A 74 2.32 16.05 -10.29
N LEU A 75 2.01 16.00 -9.01
CA LEU A 75 1.09 16.92 -8.36
C LEU A 75 1.48 17.18 -6.91
N GLN A 76 1.03 18.31 -6.37
CA GLN A 76 1.11 18.59 -4.93
C GLN A 76 0.09 17.72 -4.20
N ALA A 77 0.40 17.24 -2.99
CA ALA A 77 -0.52 16.41 -2.19
C ALA A 77 -1.92 17.05 -2.04
N ALA A 78 -1.99 18.37 -1.86
CA ALA A 78 -3.25 19.11 -1.79
C ALA A 78 -4.13 19.01 -3.05
N ALA A 79 -3.57 18.59 -4.19
CA ALA A 79 -4.27 18.39 -5.46
C ALA A 79 -4.61 16.92 -5.73
N ILE A 80 -4.35 15.98 -4.80
CA ILE A 80 -4.62 14.55 -5.00
C ILE A 80 -6.10 14.29 -5.30
N GLY A 81 -6.99 15.10 -4.74
CA GLY A 81 -8.44 15.02 -4.97
C GLY A 81 -8.86 15.16 -6.45
N THR A 82 -7.99 15.70 -7.31
CA THR A 82 -8.24 15.76 -8.77
C THR A 82 -8.19 14.38 -9.46
N LEU A 83 -7.76 13.34 -8.73
CA LEU A 83 -7.71 11.95 -9.18
C LEU A 83 -8.85 11.08 -8.65
N HIS A 84 -9.78 11.65 -7.88
CA HIS A 84 -11.00 10.97 -7.45
C HIS A 84 -11.78 10.42 -8.66
N GLN A 85 -12.30 9.20 -8.54
CA GLN A 85 -13.09 8.56 -9.58
C GLN A 85 -14.58 8.77 -9.35
N GLY A 86 -15.27 9.28 -10.38
CA GLY A 86 -16.69 9.59 -10.36
C GLY A 86 -17.12 10.41 -9.15
N GLY A 87 -18.12 9.95 -8.41
CA GLY A 87 -18.64 10.57 -7.19
C GLY A 87 -17.97 10.09 -5.90
N THR A 88 -16.87 9.33 -5.99
CA THR A 88 -16.21 8.68 -4.85
C THR A 88 -14.93 9.40 -4.42
N ASP A 89 -14.41 9.01 -3.25
CA ASP A 89 -13.10 9.44 -2.75
C ASP A 89 -11.96 8.47 -3.14
N ALA A 90 -12.25 7.46 -3.97
CA ALA A 90 -11.24 6.52 -4.44
C ALA A 90 -10.30 7.16 -5.46
N ILE A 91 -8.99 6.97 -5.27
CA ILE A 91 -7.96 7.48 -6.17
C ILE A 91 -7.47 6.35 -7.06
N VAL A 92 -7.67 6.50 -8.37
CA VAL A 92 -7.12 5.58 -9.38
C VAL A 92 -6.31 6.38 -10.39
N HIS A 93 -5.05 5.99 -10.55
CA HIS A 93 -4.14 6.61 -11.51
C HIS A 93 -3.48 5.56 -12.41
N HIS A 94 -3.76 5.67 -13.71
CA HIS A 94 -3.12 4.83 -14.72
C HIS A 94 -1.86 5.50 -15.28
N GLY A 95 -0.68 5.04 -14.84
CA GLY A 95 0.64 5.60 -15.16
C GLY A 95 1.49 5.79 -13.89
N ASN A 96 2.66 6.44 -14.03
CA ASN A 96 3.48 6.82 -12.89
C ASN A 96 2.90 8.04 -12.17
N LEU A 97 3.01 8.07 -10.84
CA LEU A 97 2.51 9.17 -10.01
C LEU A 97 3.60 9.69 -9.08
N ILE A 98 3.86 10.98 -9.12
CA ILE A 98 4.71 11.69 -8.16
C ILE A 98 3.85 12.66 -7.36
N VAL A 99 3.85 12.52 -6.05
CA VAL A 99 3.15 13.39 -5.11
C VAL A 99 4.16 14.17 -4.28
N ASP A 100 4.09 15.50 -4.37
CA ASP A 100 4.89 16.41 -3.57
C ASP A 100 4.17 16.70 -2.24
N GLY A 101 4.72 16.19 -1.14
CA GLY A 101 4.15 16.32 0.21
C GLY A 101 3.69 14.99 0.78
N ASP A 102 3.10 15.04 1.97
CA ASP A 102 2.55 13.87 2.65
C ASP A 102 1.23 13.46 2.00
N LEU A 103 1.04 12.17 1.76
CA LEU A 103 -0.12 11.61 1.09
C LEU A 103 -0.90 10.74 2.06
N GLN A 104 -2.15 11.12 2.31
CA GLN A 104 -3.13 10.29 2.99
C GLN A 104 -4.38 10.18 2.12
N PRO A 105 -4.48 9.15 1.25
CA PRO A 105 -5.67 8.91 0.45
C PRO A 105 -6.87 8.75 1.39
N PRO A 106 -8.02 9.38 1.11
CA PRO A 106 -9.22 9.26 1.95
C PRO A 106 -9.96 7.91 1.83
N SER A 107 -9.57 7.08 0.86
CA SER A 107 -10.14 5.76 0.58
C SER A 107 -9.06 4.90 -0.10
N LEU A 108 -9.46 3.98 -0.99
CA LEU A 108 -8.49 3.17 -1.74
C LEU A 108 -7.60 4.02 -2.65
N LEU A 109 -6.37 3.53 -2.87
CA LEU A 109 -5.40 4.09 -3.80
C LEU A 109 -4.91 3.00 -4.76
N LEU A 110 -5.09 3.22 -6.06
CA LEU A 110 -4.50 2.39 -7.11
C LEU A 110 -3.59 3.23 -8.00
N VAL A 111 -2.32 2.83 -8.12
CA VAL A 111 -1.36 3.40 -9.07
C VAL A 111 -0.84 2.27 -9.94
N THR A 112 -1.11 2.32 -11.25
CA THR A 112 -0.68 1.24 -12.15
C THR A 112 0.79 1.34 -12.58
N GLY A 113 1.52 2.35 -12.14
CA GLY A 113 2.95 2.51 -12.41
C GLY A 113 3.73 2.61 -11.11
N ASN A 114 4.83 3.34 -11.14
CA ASN A 114 5.60 3.68 -9.95
C ASN A 114 4.90 4.82 -9.19
N LEU A 115 4.93 4.74 -7.87
CA LEU A 115 4.47 5.80 -6.97
C LEU A 115 5.67 6.39 -6.23
N THR A 116 5.86 7.71 -6.35
CA THR A 116 6.78 8.47 -5.51
C THR A 116 6.01 9.45 -4.66
N VAL A 117 6.14 9.36 -3.35
CA VAL A 117 5.59 10.33 -2.39
C VAL A 117 6.77 11.05 -1.74
N ASN A 118 6.97 12.34 -2.00
CA ASN A 118 8.03 13.13 -1.38
C ASN A 118 7.66 13.50 0.08
N GLY A 119 7.23 12.51 0.85
CA GLY A 119 6.51 12.63 2.11
C GLY A 119 6.22 11.30 2.78
N VAL A 120 5.40 11.39 3.82
CA VAL A 120 4.82 10.22 4.46
C VAL A 120 3.63 9.75 3.64
N LEU A 121 3.59 8.46 3.29
CA LEU A 121 2.39 7.81 2.78
C LEU A 121 1.68 7.13 3.95
N ARG A 122 0.41 7.48 4.19
CA ARG A 122 -0.47 6.79 5.14
C ARG A 122 -1.73 6.37 4.44
N ASP A 123 -2.08 5.09 4.50
CA ASP A 123 -3.39 4.66 4.01
C ASP A 123 -4.52 4.92 5.01
N THR A 124 -5.73 4.94 4.48
CA THR A 124 -6.99 4.81 5.23
C THR A 124 -7.87 3.70 4.64
N GLY A 125 -7.29 2.86 3.79
CA GLY A 125 -7.96 1.85 2.98
C GLY A 125 -6.98 1.17 2.03
N ASN A 126 -7.46 0.20 1.26
CA ASN A 126 -6.61 -0.65 0.42
C ASN A 126 -5.71 0.14 -0.55
N VAL A 127 -4.42 -0.20 -0.62
CA VAL A 127 -3.46 0.42 -1.53
C VAL A 127 -2.83 -0.61 -2.44
N ALA A 128 -2.82 -0.33 -3.75
CA ALA A 128 -2.13 -1.14 -4.75
C ALA A 128 -1.23 -0.24 -5.62
N VAL A 129 0.07 -0.49 -5.60
CA VAL A 129 1.06 0.11 -6.50
C VAL A 129 1.63 -1.01 -7.36
N LEU A 130 1.36 -1.01 -8.67
CA LEU A 130 1.78 -2.12 -9.55
C LEU A 130 3.25 -2.04 -9.99
N GLY A 131 3.96 -0.99 -9.58
CA GLY A 131 5.39 -0.81 -9.80
C GLY A 131 6.10 -0.55 -8.48
N ASP A 132 7.14 0.27 -8.51
CA ASP A 132 7.94 0.59 -7.33
C ASP A 132 7.28 1.70 -6.49
N LEU A 133 7.44 1.60 -5.17
CA LEU A 133 7.08 2.64 -4.21
C LEU A 133 8.35 3.32 -3.69
N HIS A 134 8.39 4.65 -3.78
CA HIS A 134 9.42 5.48 -3.16
C HIS A 134 8.78 6.52 -2.24
N CYS A 135 9.24 6.64 -1.00
CA CYS A 135 8.74 7.64 -0.07
C CYS A 135 9.71 8.00 1.06
N ARG A 136 9.43 9.07 1.81
CA ARG A 136 10.18 9.35 3.05
C ARG A 136 9.86 8.31 4.12
N HIS A 137 8.58 8.06 4.35
CA HIS A 137 8.11 7.03 5.28
C HIS A 137 6.78 6.43 4.83
N VAL A 138 6.45 5.25 5.35
CA VAL A 138 5.15 4.59 5.19
C VAL A 138 4.54 4.32 6.57
N GLY A 139 3.25 4.58 6.72
CA GLY A 139 2.43 4.05 7.81
C GLY A 139 1.23 3.32 7.22
N SER A 140 1.01 2.07 7.61
CA SER A 140 -0.05 1.22 7.06
C SER A 140 -0.94 0.63 8.13
N GLU A 141 -2.25 0.64 7.89
CA GLU A 141 -3.25 -0.02 8.72
C GLU A 141 -4.17 -0.95 7.91
N ALA A 142 -4.04 -0.94 6.57
CA ALA A 142 -4.85 -1.71 5.65
C ALA A 142 -4.01 -2.70 4.82
N TRP A 143 -4.68 -3.44 3.94
CA TRP A 143 -4.01 -4.25 2.93
C TRP A 143 -3.28 -3.36 1.92
N PHE A 144 -1.96 -3.53 1.83
CA PHE A 144 -1.10 -2.71 1.00
C PHE A 144 -0.23 -3.62 0.13
N ILE A 145 -0.35 -3.51 -1.20
CA ILE A 145 0.49 -4.25 -2.15
C ILE A 145 1.39 -3.30 -2.94
N VAL A 146 2.69 -3.59 -2.95
CA VAL A 146 3.68 -3.01 -3.87
C VAL A 146 4.19 -4.12 -4.79
N GLY A 147 3.98 -3.96 -6.09
CA GLY A 147 4.33 -4.96 -7.10
C GLY A 147 5.81 -5.02 -7.45
N GLY A 148 6.55 -3.95 -7.18
CA GLY A 148 8.00 -3.88 -7.35
C GLY A 148 8.72 -3.68 -6.01
N ASP A 149 9.79 -2.89 -6.01
CA ASP A 149 10.53 -2.56 -4.80
C ASP A 149 9.82 -1.48 -3.99
N CYS A 150 9.93 -1.55 -2.66
CA CYS A 150 9.54 -0.49 -1.75
C CYS A 150 10.77 0.14 -1.10
N VAL A 151 11.01 1.42 -1.37
CA VAL A 151 12.11 2.20 -0.81
C VAL A 151 11.56 3.33 0.06
N ALA A 152 11.58 3.13 1.37
CA ALA A 152 11.34 4.18 2.35
C ALA A 152 12.68 4.76 2.83
N GLU A 153 12.91 6.06 2.68
CA GLU A 153 14.14 6.71 3.15
C GLU A 153 14.33 6.54 4.67
N GLY A 154 13.21 6.57 5.40
CA GLY A 154 13.15 6.45 6.84
C GLY A 154 12.52 5.14 7.27
N PHE A 155 11.22 5.14 7.52
CA PHE A 155 10.56 4.07 8.29
C PHE A 155 9.39 3.50 7.54
N VAL A 156 9.16 2.21 7.73
CA VAL A 156 7.90 1.54 7.37
C VAL A 156 7.27 1.07 8.68
N TYR A 157 6.05 1.51 8.93
CA TYR A 157 5.27 1.14 10.11
C TYR A 157 3.97 0.48 9.68
N GLY A 158 3.66 -0.68 10.25
CA GLY A 158 2.36 -1.33 10.13
C GLY A 158 1.67 -1.37 11.49
N ALA A 159 0.36 -1.11 11.53
CA ALA A 159 -0.48 -1.31 12.71
C ALA A 159 -1.77 -2.06 12.35
N CYS A 160 -2.42 -2.67 13.33
CA CYS A 160 -3.64 -3.47 13.19
C CYS A 160 -3.46 -4.84 12.52
N ASN A 161 -4.19 -5.82 13.06
CA ASN A 161 -4.17 -7.23 12.64
C ASN A 161 -4.98 -7.50 11.35
N ASP A 162 -4.82 -8.73 10.84
CA ASP A 162 -5.55 -9.34 9.72
C ASP A 162 -5.33 -8.70 8.36
N THR A 163 -4.36 -7.79 8.25
CA THR A 163 -3.91 -7.18 7.00
C THR A 163 -2.39 -7.22 6.89
N VAL A 164 -1.88 -7.16 5.66
CA VAL A 164 -0.44 -7.27 5.38
C VAL A 164 0.01 -6.10 4.51
N PHE A 165 1.18 -5.55 4.84
CA PHE A 165 1.99 -4.76 3.94
C PHE A 165 2.89 -5.70 3.13
N GLU A 166 2.51 -5.95 1.89
CA GLU A 166 3.10 -6.97 1.02
C GLU A 166 3.87 -6.33 -0.15
N VAL A 167 5.17 -6.60 -0.21
CA VAL A 167 6.06 -6.14 -1.27
C VAL A 167 6.50 -7.36 -2.08
N LEU A 168 6.21 -7.37 -3.38
CA LEU A 168 6.61 -8.48 -4.26
C LEU A 168 8.07 -8.39 -4.72
N GLY A 169 8.76 -7.30 -4.42
CA GLY A 169 10.21 -7.14 -4.57
C GLY A 169 10.92 -6.99 -3.21
N THR A 170 11.94 -6.14 -3.18
CA THR A 170 12.72 -5.84 -1.97
C THR A 170 12.13 -4.68 -1.19
N LEU A 171 12.07 -4.79 0.14
CA LEU A 171 11.77 -3.66 1.03
C LEU A 171 13.06 -3.06 1.61
N ARG A 172 13.25 -1.75 1.43
CA ARG A 172 14.40 -0.98 1.97
C ARG A 172 13.93 0.13 2.91
N ALA A 173 14.49 0.19 4.10
CA ALA A 173 14.19 1.21 5.11
C ALA A 173 15.35 1.44 6.10
N ARG A 174 15.31 2.50 6.91
CA ARG A 174 16.13 2.59 8.13
C ARG A 174 15.68 1.55 9.16
N ALA A 175 14.37 1.40 9.37
CA ALA A 175 13.79 0.37 10.22
C ALA A 175 12.38 0.02 9.72
N VAL A 176 12.00 -1.23 9.92
CA VAL A 176 10.64 -1.74 9.73
C VAL A 176 10.06 -2.05 11.09
N VAL A 177 8.83 -1.60 11.34
CA VAL A 177 8.19 -1.64 12.65
C VAL A 177 6.77 -2.16 12.49
N THR A 178 6.37 -3.07 13.37
CA THR A 178 5.01 -3.59 13.45
C THR A 178 4.39 -3.36 14.82
N ASP A 179 3.09 -3.11 14.81
CA ASP A 179 2.18 -3.18 15.96
C ASP A 179 1.01 -4.07 15.55
N ASP A 180 1.21 -5.38 15.66
CA ASP A 180 0.26 -6.41 15.24
C ASP A 180 -0.10 -6.40 13.74
N HIS A 181 0.81 -5.97 12.87
CA HIS A 181 0.61 -5.89 11.42
C HIS A 181 1.64 -6.71 10.65
N ALA A 182 1.21 -7.57 9.74
CA ALA A 182 2.14 -8.40 9.01
C ALA A 182 2.92 -7.58 7.96
N MET A 183 4.24 -7.82 7.90
CA MET A 183 5.14 -7.20 6.94
C MET A 183 5.79 -8.30 6.10
N TYR A 184 5.65 -8.21 4.78
CA TYR A 184 6.20 -9.21 3.86
C TYR A 184 6.96 -8.55 2.71
N ALA A 185 8.10 -9.12 2.35
CA ALA A 185 8.86 -8.77 1.17
C ALA A 185 9.44 -10.04 0.53
N GLU A 186 9.00 -10.37 -0.69
CA GLU A 186 9.38 -11.61 -1.40
C GLU A 186 10.90 -11.74 -1.55
N ASP A 187 11.56 -10.67 -2.01
CA ASP A 187 13.02 -10.64 -2.19
C ASP A 187 13.77 -10.26 -0.90
N GLY A 188 13.04 -10.15 0.21
CA GLY A 188 13.55 -9.85 1.54
C GLY A 188 13.62 -8.37 1.89
N MET A 189 14.04 -8.12 3.15
CA MET A 189 14.14 -6.78 3.73
C MET A 189 15.60 -6.37 3.92
N ILE A 190 15.94 -5.15 3.53
CA ILE A 190 17.25 -4.54 3.75
C ILE A 190 17.06 -3.30 4.63
N VAL A 191 17.40 -3.45 5.90
CA VAL A 191 17.23 -2.43 6.93
C VAL A 191 18.56 -1.91 7.46
N THR A 192 18.59 -0.65 7.89
CA THR A 192 19.77 -0.09 8.59
C THR A 192 19.84 -0.55 10.03
N HIS A 193 18.69 -0.68 10.68
CA HIS A 193 18.53 -1.12 12.06
C HIS A 193 17.57 -2.31 12.08
N ALA A 194 17.96 -3.36 12.81
CA ALA A 194 17.17 -4.55 13.07
C ALA A 194 17.22 -4.84 14.58
N PRO A 195 16.20 -5.48 15.15
CA PRO A 195 16.25 -5.91 16.55
C PRO A 195 17.32 -6.99 16.77
N THR A 196 17.77 -7.14 18.01
CA THR A 196 18.80 -8.16 18.34
C THR A 196 18.26 -9.59 18.29
N LEU A 197 16.96 -9.75 18.51
CA LEU A 197 16.23 -11.01 18.39
C LEU A 197 14.99 -10.82 17.50
N PRO A 198 14.50 -11.87 16.83
CA PRO A 198 13.23 -11.79 16.10
C PRO A 198 12.06 -11.56 17.06
N GLY A 199 11.06 -10.78 16.61
CA GLY A 199 9.82 -10.55 17.35
C GLY A 199 8.90 -11.77 17.35
N VAL A 200 7.74 -11.66 18.00
CA VAL A 200 6.82 -12.79 18.15
C VAL A 200 6.10 -13.03 16.80
N ASN A 201 6.59 -14.02 16.04
CA ASN A 201 6.07 -14.45 14.72
C ASN A 201 6.43 -13.58 13.51
N TRP A 202 7.47 -12.75 13.59
CA TRP A 202 7.81 -11.82 12.52
C TRP A 202 9.20 -12.06 11.92
N GLU A 203 9.40 -11.51 10.72
CA GLU A 203 10.69 -11.49 10.04
C GLU A 203 11.79 -10.91 10.94
N VAL A 204 13.01 -11.46 10.84
CA VAL A 204 14.11 -11.15 11.77
C VAL A 204 14.58 -9.68 11.72
N GLN A 205 14.16 -8.93 10.70
CA GLN A 205 14.47 -7.52 10.47
C GLN A 205 13.44 -6.56 11.08
N VAL A 206 12.32 -7.05 11.62
CA VAL A 206 11.17 -6.23 12.01
C VAL A 206 11.12 -6.00 13.51
N PHE A 207 11.12 -4.73 13.94
CA PHE A 207 10.84 -4.36 15.32
C PHE A 207 9.36 -4.58 15.63
N ASP A 208 9.06 -5.14 16.80
CA ASP A 208 7.71 -5.50 17.23
C ASP A 208 7.38 -4.63 18.44
N LEU A 209 6.41 -3.74 18.30
CA LEU A 209 6.07 -2.82 19.38
C LEU A 209 5.40 -3.51 20.55
N TRP A 210 4.98 -4.77 20.46
CA TRP A 210 4.51 -5.53 21.62
C TRP A 210 5.65 -6.00 22.51
N ASP A 211 6.87 -6.12 21.98
CA ASP A 211 8.05 -6.48 22.76
C ASP A 211 8.72 -5.23 23.37
N PRO A 212 8.77 -5.10 24.72
CA PRO A 212 9.42 -3.96 25.38
C PRO A 212 10.91 -3.82 25.04
N VAL A 213 11.61 -4.92 24.76
CA VAL A 213 13.01 -4.90 24.34
C VAL A 213 13.12 -4.26 22.96
N HIS A 214 12.25 -4.63 22.02
CA HIS A 214 12.24 -4.04 20.69
C HIS A 214 11.92 -2.54 20.73
N ARG A 215 10.97 -2.11 21.58
CA ARG A 215 10.69 -0.68 21.80
C ARG A 215 11.93 0.10 22.26
N GLN A 216 12.66 -0.45 23.23
CA GLN A 216 13.89 0.16 23.75
C GLN A 216 15.01 0.19 22.71
N GLU A 217 15.23 -0.91 21.99
CA GLU A 217 16.24 -1.00 20.94
C GLU A 217 15.96 -0.04 19.78
N LEU A 218 14.70 0.04 19.35
CA LEU A 218 14.26 0.96 18.31
C LEU A 218 14.53 2.42 18.72
N LEU A 219 14.10 2.82 19.92
CA LEU A 219 14.36 4.18 20.44
C LEU A 219 15.85 4.46 20.59
N ALA A 220 16.66 3.48 21.00
CA ALA A 220 18.11 3.64 21.06
C ALA A 220 18.75 3.80 19.67
N ALA A 221 18.24 3.10 18.66
CA ALA A 221 18.77 3.09 17.31
C ALA A 221 18.41 4.35 16.50
N VAL A 222 17.16 4.82 16.61
CA VAL A 222 16.64 5.88 15.73
C VAL A 222 16.11 7.11 16.48
N GLY A 223 16.07 7.08 17.82
CA GLY A 223 15.62 8.19 18.64
C GLY A 223 14.17 8.58 18.37
N THR A 224 13.88 9.88 18.52
CA THR A 224 12.53 10.44 18.33
C THR A 224 12.10 10.54 16.86
N ASP A 225 12.98 10.28 15.90
CA ASP A 225 12.65 10.31 14.47
C ASP A 225 11.51 9.36 14.14
N ILE A 226 11.42 8.23 14.86
CA ILE A 226 10.38 7.21 14.66
C ILE A 226 8.97 7.77 14.80
N HIS A 227 8.81 8.85 15.55
CA HIS A 227 7.52 9.51 15.75
C HIS A 227 6.99 10.24 14.52
N ALA A 228 7.78 10.29 13.44
CA ALA A 228 7.27 10.68 12.12
C ALA A 228 6.20 9.70 11.60
N VAL A 229 6.25 8.42 12.00
CA VAL A 229 5.28 7.39 11.60
C VAL A 229 4.56 6.71 12.76
N VAL A 230 5.24 6.44 13.87
CA VAL A 230 4.68 5.72 15.02
C VAL A 230 4.21 6.70 16.10
N PRO A 231 2.96 6.63 16.58
CA PRO A 231 2.48 7.47 17.68
C PRO A 231 3.32 7.31 18.95
N VAL A 232 3.57 8.41 19.69
CA VAL A 232 4.33 8.35 20.96
C VAL A 232 3.70 7.36 21.95
N LYS A 233 2.37 7.31 22.01
CA LYS A 233 1.61 6.38 22.86
C LYS A 233 1.95 4.90 22.63
N ALA A 234 2.41 4.51 21.44
CA ALA A 234 2.78 3.12 21.16
C ALA A 234 4.10 2.71 21.85
N PHE A 235 4.80 3.66 22.45
CA PHE A 235 6.01 3.43 23.26
C PHE A 235 5.76 3.57 24.76
N GLU A 236 4.55 3.98 25.15
CA GLU A 236 4.14 4.04 26.54
C GLU A 236 3.71 2.64 26.95
N ASP A 237 4.14 2.18 28.13
CA ASP A 237 3.63 0.92 28.67
C ASP A 237 2.15 1.14 29.02
N GLU A 238 1.23 0.68 28.16
CA GLU A 238 -0.14 0.47 28.62
C GLU A 238 -0.08 -0.68 29.62
N ASP A 239 -0.43 -0.37 30.87
CA ASP A 239 -0.56 -1.31 31.97
C ASP A 239 -1.22 -2.60 31.47
N LEU A 240 -0.46 -3.70 31.47
CA LEU A 240 -1.02 -5.05 31.51
C LEU A 240 -1.77 -5.21 32.84
N GLY A 241 -2.97 -4.63 32.89
CA GLY A 241 -3.96 -4.79 33.95
C GLY A 241 -4.87 -5.98 33.70
#